data_AF-A0A7G8W046-F1
#
_entry.id   AF-A0A7G8W046-F1
#
_cell.length_a   1.000
_cell.length_b   1.000
_cell.length_c   1.000
_cell.angle_alpha   90.00
_cell.angle_beta   90.00
_cell.angle_gamma   90.00
#
_symmetry.space_group_name_H-M   'P 1'
#
loop_
_entity.id
_entity.type
_entity.pdbx_description
1 polymer ?
#
loop_
_entity_poly.entity_id
_entity_poly.type
_entity_poly.pdbx_seq_one_letter_code
_entity_poly.pdbx_strand_id
1 'polypeptide(L)'
;MKSFLLTLAFLPLLVFSQEATPDLIRQYKSAVGAGCRAQAVKQQTLPMRADQICSCISKVLDSELSGTEWKQVTEFAMHGRREDEARLMTKYAAKTFPCHSAY
;
A
#
# COMPACT_ATOMS: atom_id res chain seq x y z
N MET A 1 0.97 -21.63 54.79
CA MET A 1 1.64 -22.43 53.73
C MET A 1 0.60 -22.89 52.72
N LYS A 2 0.98 -22.92 51.42
CA LYS A 2 0.22 -23.31 50.21
C LYS A 2 -0.70 -22.21 49.64
N SER A 3 -0.20 -21.38 48.71
CA SER A 3 0.03 -21.63 47.26
C SER A 3 -1.22 -21.32 46.44
N PHE A 4 -1.37 -20.07 46.02
CA PHE A 4 -2.24 -19.68 44.90
C PHE A 4 -1.41 -19.69 43.62
N LEU A 5 -1.59 -20.74 42.82
CA LEU A 5 -1.07 -20.82 41.45
C LEU A 5 -1.92 -19.92 40.56
N LEU A 6 -1.39 -18.75 40.21
CA LEU A 6 -1.87 -17.91 39.12
C LEU A 6 -1.39 -18.50 37.81
N THR A 7 -2.24 -19.30 37.18
CA THR A 7 -2.06 -19.74 35.79
C THR A 7 -2.33 -18.53 34.89
N LEU A 8 -1.26 -17.82 34.52
CA LEU A 8 -1.27 -16.85 33.43
C LEU A 8 -1.61 -17.60 32.14
N ALA A 9 -2.89 -17.54 31.76
CA ALA A 9 -3.35 -17.94 30.44
C ALA A 9 -2.71 -17.00 29.41
N PHE A 10 -1.57 -17.42 28.90
CA PHE A 10 -0.92 -16.84 27.73
C PHE A 10 -1.79 -17.23 26.51
N LEU A 11 -2.84 -16.46 26.22
CA LEU A 11 -3.50 -16.56 24.91
C LEU A 11 -2.49 -16.06 23.88
N PRO A 12 -1.98 -16.91 22.97
CA PRO A 12 -1.22 -16.40 21.84
C PRO A 12 -2.17 -15.52 21.05
N LEU A 13 -1.85 -14.23 20.96
CA LEU A 13 -2.38 -13.33 19.96
C LEU A 13 -2.11 -13.99 18.61
N LEU A 14 -3.12 -14.70 18.10
CA LEU A 14 -3.26 -15.05 16.69
C LEU A 14 -3.38 -13.71 15.95
N VAL A 15 -2.24 -13.07 15.70
CA VAL A 15 -2.12 -12.04 14.69
C VAL A 15 -2.32 -12.79 13.38
N PHE A 16 -3.59 -12.93 12.98
CA PHE A 16 -3.95 -13.40 11.66
C PHE A 16 -3.31 -12.40 10.69
N SER A 17 -2.18 -12.79 10.10
CA SER A 17 -1.72 -12.22 8.84
C SER A 17 -2.87 -12.43 7.87
N GLN A 18 -3.73 -11.41 7.71
CA GLN A 18 -4.76 -11.42 6.67
C GLN A 18 -4.06 -11.68 5.36
N GLU A 19 -4.20 -12.90 4.83
CA GLU A 19 -3.81 -13.20 3.47
C GLU A 19 -4.59 -12.25 2.56
N ALA A 20 -3.88 -11.63 1.61
CA ALA A 20 -4.48 -10.72 0.68
C ALA A 20 -5.40 -11.51 -0.26
N THR A 21 -6.68 -11.59 0.09
CA THR A 21 -7.69 -12.18 -0.80
C THR A 21 -7.83 -11.34 -2.07
N PRO A 22 -8.29 -11.93 -3.19
CA PRO A 22 -8.49 -11.17 -4.43
C PRO A 22 -9.37 -9.92 -4.25
N ASP A 23 -10.35 -9.98 -3.35
CA ASP A 23 -11.20 -8.84 -2.99
C ASP A 23 -10.44 -7.73 -2.27
N LEU A 24 -9.56 -8.08 -1.34
CA LEU A 24 -8.69 -7.13 -0.65
C LEU A 24 -7.70 -6.47 -1.61
N ILE A 25 -7.09 -7.25 -2.51
CA ILE A 25 -6.18 -6.72 -3.55
C ILE A 25 -6.89 -5.69 -4.44
N ARG A 26 -8.16 -5.93 -4.79
CA ARG A 26 -8.97 -4.97 -5.54
C ARG A 26 -9.23 -3.68 -4.76
N GLN A 27 -9.51 -3.77 -3.45
CA GLN A 27 -9.65 -2.58 -2.61
C GLN A 27 -8.32 -1.81 -2.49
N TYR A 28 -7.20 -2.52 -2.37
CA TYR A 28 -5.85 -1.97 -2.33
C TYR A 28 -5.50 -1.17 -3.59
N LYS A 29 -5.76 -1.76 -4.77
CA LYS A 29 -5.61 -1.07 -6.07
C LYS A 29 -6.45 0.20 -6.16
N SER A 30 -7.71 0.13 -5.71
CA SER A 30 -8.63 1.28 -5.73
C SER A 30 -8.11 2.42 -4.84
N ALA A 31 -7.65 2.11 -3.63
CA ALA A 31 -7.10 3.08 -2.69
C ALA A 31 -5.83 3.76 -3.22
N VAL A 32 -4.90 2.99 -3.81
CA VAL A 32 -3.68 3.55 -4.43
C VAL A 32 -4.04 4.47 -5.61
N GLY A 33 -5.00 4.08 -6.45
CA GLY A 33 -5.49 4.93 -7.54
C GLY A 33 -6.14 6.22 -7.06
N ALA A 34 -6.90 6.17 -5.96
CA ALA A 34 -7.48 7.36 -5.33
C ALA A 34 -6.40 8.28 -4.73
N GLY A 35 -5.43 7.72 -4.01
CA GLY A 35 -4.30 8.46 -3.44
C GLY A 35 -3.46 9.16 -4.52
N CYS A 36 -3.16 8.45 -5.62
CA CYS A 36 -2.46 9.01 -6.77
C CYS A 36 -3.18 10.23 -7.37
N ARG A 37 -4.50 10.11 -7.60
CA ARG A 37 -5.29 11.23 -8.14
C ARG A 37 -5.37 12.40 -7.18
N ALA A 38 -5.57 12.14 -5.89
CA ALA A 38 -5.58 13.19 -4.87
C ALA A 38 -4.23 13.94 -4.85
N GLN A 39 -3.11 13.24 -5.01
CA GLN A 39 -1.79 13.86 -5.10
C GLN A 39 -1.62 14.68 -6.39
N ALA A 40 -2.10 14.19 -7.53
CA ALA A 40 -2.05 14.91 -8.80
C ALA A 40 -2.87 16.22 -8.74
N VAL A 41 -4.04 16.20 -8.08
CA VAL A 41 -4.85 17.40 -7.81
C VAL A 41 -4.09 18.39 -6.94
N LYS A 42 -3.42 17.94 -5.87
CA LYS A 42 -2.55 18.80 -5.04
C LYS A 42 -1.41 19.43 -5.84
N GLN A 43 -0.88 18.71 -6.83
CA GLN A 43 0.16 19.18 -7.75
C GLN A 43 -0.39 19.99 -8.94
N GLN A 44 -1.69 20.32 -8.95
CA GLN A 44 -2.35 21.08 -10.03
C GLN A 44 -2.19 20.43 -11.41
N THR A 45 -2.04 19.11 -11.46
CA THR A 45 -1.99 18.35 -12.71
C THR A 45 -3.37 18.33 -13.35
N LEU A 46 -3.45 18.53 -14.67
CA LEU A 46 -4.71 18.42 -15.42
C LEU A 46 -5.36 17.05 -15.17
N PRO A 47 -6.68 16.97 -14.94
CA PRO A 47 -7.36 15.71 -14.57
C PRO A 47 -7.07 14.56 -15.55
N MET A 48 -7.11 14.83 -16.85
CA MET A 48 -6.83 13.82 -17.89
C MET A 48 -5.39 13.28 -17.81
N ARG A 49 -4.42 14.15 -17.50
CA ARG A 49 -3.00 13.76 -17.33
C ARG A 49 -2.81 13.01 -16.01
N ALA A 50 -3.51 13.41 -14.95
CA ALA A 50 -3.52 12.69 -13.68
C ALA A 50 -4.04 11.25 -13.86
N ASP A 51 -5.13 11.07 -14.61
CA ASP A 51 -5.67 9.74 -14.90
C ASP A 51 -4.70 8.88 -15.72
N GLN A 52 -4.01 9.45 -16.71
CA GLN A 52 -2.98 8.76 -17.48
C GLN A 52 -1.79 8.31 -16.61
N ILE A 53 -1.26 9.21 -15.78
CA ILE A 53 -0.17 8.92 -14.85
C ILE A 53 -0.60 7.81 -13.87
N CYS A 54 -1.76 7.95 -13.23
CA CYS A 54 -2.23 6.97 -12.24
C CYS A 54 -2.58 5.62 -12.85
N SER A 55 -3.08 5.58 -14.09
CA SER A 55 -3.30 4.33 -14.83
C SER A 55 -1.98 3.62 -15.15
N CYS A 56 -0.95 4.36 -15.57
CA CYS A 56 0.39 3.82 -15.79
C CYS A 56 0.98 3.24 -14.50
N ILE A 57 0.93 4.01 -13.40
CA ILE A 57 1.44 3.57 -12.09
C ILE A 57 0.73 2.29 -11.64
N SER A 58 -0.60 2.23 -11.75
CA SER A 58 -1.39 1.06 -11.37
C SER A 58 -0.97 -0.18 -12.16
N LYS A 59 -0.77 -0.06 -13.48
CA LYS A 59 -0.31 -1.18 -14.34
C LYS A 59 1.09 -1.67 -13.98
N VAL A 60 2.02 -0.74 -13.74
CA VAL A 60 3.40 -1.09 -13.33
C VAL A 60 3.36 -1.84 -12.00
N LEU A 61 2.64 -1.32 -11.02
CA LEU A 61 2.51 -1.96 -9.71
C LEU A 61 1.82 -3.33 -9.82
N ASP A 62 0.86 -3.50 -10.72
CA ASP A 62 0.20 -4.81 -10.90
C ASP A 62 1.13 -5.88 -11.48
N SER A 63 2.11 -5.47 -12.29
CA SER A 63 3.12 -6.39 -12.83
C SER A 63 4.26 -6.71 -11.85
N GLU A 64 4.42 -5.90 -10.81
CA GLU A 64 5.58 -5.98 -9.91
C GLU A 64 5.20 -6.45 -8.50
N LEU A 65 3.97 -6.17 -8.04
CA LEU A 65 3.52 -6.49 -6.68
C LEU A 65 2.78 -7.82 -6.62
N SER A 66 3.20 -8.68 -5.70
CA SER A 66 2.38 -9.79 -5.23
C SER A 66 1.19 -9.32 -4.38
N GLY A 67 0.23 -10.20 -4.14
CA GLY A 67 -0.97 -9.86 -3.35
C GLY A 67 -0.66 -9.34 -1.95
N THR A 68 0.34 -9.91 -1.26
CA THR A 68 0.78 -9.47 0.06
C THR A 68 1.52 -8.12 0.02
N GLU A 69 2.22 -7.81 -1.06
CA GLU A 69 2.89 -6.52 -1.25
C GLU A 69 1.88 -5.39 -1.55
N TRP A 70 0.75 -5.69 -2.19
CA TRP A 70 -0.34 -4.72 -2.37
C TRP A 70 -0.87 -4.18 -1.04
N LYS A 71 -0.98 -5.02 -0.01
CA LYS A 71 -1.39 -4.58 1.33
C LYS A 71 -0.44 -3.53 1.87
N GLN A 72 0.86 -3.80 1.81
CA GLN A 72 1.90 -2.90 2.32
C GLN A 72 1.90 -1.57 1.56
N VAL A 73 1.76 -1.61 0.24
CA VAL A 73 1.69 -0.41 -0.62
C VAL A 73 0.40 0.39 -0.37
N THR A 74 -0.73 -0.25 -0.07
CA THR A 74 -1.96 0.49 0.27
C THR A 74 -1.91 1.10 1.65
N GLU A 75 -1.44 0.37 2.67
CA GLU A 75 -1.22 0.94 4.00
C GLU A 75 -0.29 2.17 3.92
N PHE A 76 0.74 2.10 3.07
CA PHE A 76 1.58 3.24 2.72
C PHE A 76 0.77 4.42 2.12
N ALA A 77 0.02 4.19 1.04
CA ALA A 77 -0.73 5.22 0.34
C ALA A 77 -1.79 5.91 1.21
N MET A 78 -2.29 5.22 2.24
CA MET A 78 -3.32 5.70 3.17
C MET A 78 -2.75 6.39 4.42
N HIS A 79 -1.59 5.96 4.95
CA HIS A 79 -1.12 6.37 6.29
C HIS A 79 0.11 7.30 6.32
N GLY A 80 0.85 7.50 5.21
CA GLY A 80 1.84 8.58 5.07
C GLY A 80 2.89 8.71 6.20
N ARG A 81 3.62 7.62 6.53
CA ARG A 81 4.69 7.64 7.56
C ARG A 81 6.11 7.53 6.96
N ARG A 82 6.91 8.57 7.17
CA ARG A 82 8.10 9.00 6.40
C ARG A 82 9.31 8.05 6.25
N GLU A 83 9.59 7.12 7.15
CA GLU A 83 10.84 6.31 7.07
C GLU A 83 10.66 4.96 6.37
N ASP A 84 9.63 4.20 6.74
CA ASP A 84 9.27 2.96 6.03
C ASP A 84 8.66 3.28 4.65
N GLU A 85 8.04 4.46 4.52
CA GLU A 85 7.61 5.10 3.27
C GLU A 85 8.69 5.09 2.21
N ALA A 86 9.88 5.59 2.56
CA ALA A 86 10.97 5.76 1.62
C ALA A 86 11.48 4.40 1.15
N ARG A 87 11.51 3.38 2.00
CA ARG A 87 12.19 2.12 1.70
C ARG A 87 11.41 1.22 0.76
N LEU A 88 10.10 1.06 0.98
CA LEU A 88 9.23 0.28 0.10
C LEU A 88 8.99 1.00 -1.23
N MET A 89 8.77 2.33 -1.17
CA MET A 89 8.64 3.12 -2.38
C MET A 89 9.94 3.21 -3.14
N THR A 90 11.13 3.22 -2.54
CA THR A 90 12.39 3.26 -3.32
C THR A 90 12.52 2.04 -4.25
N LYS A 91 12.04 0.85 -3.83
CA LYS A 91 12.04 -0.36 -4.68
C LYS A 91 11.20 -0.17 -5.95
N TYR A 92 10.04 0.47 -5.84
CA TYR A 92 9.09 0.62 -6.94
C TYR A 92 9.07 2.02 -7.59
N ALA A 93 9.70 3.01 -6.96
CA ALA A 93 9.74 4.40 -7.42
C ALA A 93 10.52 4.50 -8.73
N ALA A 94 11.62 3.76 -8.87
CA ALA A 94 12.34 3.70 -10.13
C ALA A 94 11.49 3.12 -11.27
N LYS A 95 10.56 2.21 -10.96
CA LYS A 95 9.65 1.57 -11.93
C LYS A 95 8.47 2.48 -12.30
N THR A 96 7.98 3.28 -11.36
CA THR A 96 6.84 4.18 -11.56
C THR A 96 7.25 5.58 -12.01
N PHE A 97 8.51 5.99 -11.82
CA PHE A 97 9.04 7.28 -12.25
C PHE A 97 8.82 7.56 -13.75
N PRO A 98 9.02 6.60 -14.69
CA PRO A 98 8.74 6.82 -16.11
C PRO A 98 7.30 7.23 -16.42
N CYS A 99 6.33 6.85 -15.57
CA CYS A 99 4.93 7.25 -15.74
C CYS A 99 4.73 8.76 -15.58
N HIS A 100 5.62 9.45 -14.85
CA HIS A 100 5.56 10.91 -14.68
C HIS A 100 6.29 11.67 -15.79
N SER A 101 7.31 11.08 -16.42
CA SER A 101 8.06 11.71 -17.51
C SER A 101 7.46 11.46 -18.89
N ALA A 102 6.65 10.41 -19.03
CA ALA A 102 5.95 10.08 -20.27
C ALA A 102 4.80 11.05 -20.61
N TYR A 103 4.35 11.83 -19.63
CA TYR A 103 3.22 12.74 -19.74
C TYR A 103 3.57 14.08 -19.14
#